data_AF-A0A9W4I400-F1
#
_entry.id   AF-A0A9W4I400-F1
#
_cell.length_a   1.000
_cell.length_b   1.000
_cell.length_c   1.000
_cell.angle_alpha   90.00
_cell.angle_beta   90.00
_cell.angle_gamma   90.00
#
_symmetry.space_group_name_H-M   'P 1'
#
loop_
_entity.id
_entity.type
_entity.pdbx_description
1 polymer ?
#
loop_
_entity_poly.entity_id
_entity_poly.type
_entity_poly.pdbx_seq_one_letter_code
_entity_poly.pdbx_strand_id
1 'polypeptide(L)'
;MRSWMTLTYSRVLYDWYRSYTQENESHQSPGDPIIVSMKDFIDDPSLVPKLAKMLGLDPSKVLSEWDTRSQPENDRILRKIYCRSINCSTGVLKEKAPDTVDLEVETAKWVEEFGGNAATILADCVKRAMPDYEYLMARRLR
;
A
#
# COMPACT_ATOMS: atom_id res chain seq x y z
N MET A 1 16.72 4.95 -11.62
CA MET A 1 15.75 5.67 -10.76
C MET A 1 14.32 5.55 -11.26
N ARG A 2 14.02 5.77 -12.56
CA ARG A 2 12.63 5.74 -13.08
C ARG A 2 11.90 4.38 -13.07
N SER A 3 12.62 3.25 -13.09
CA SER A 3 12.02 1.90 -13.11
C SER A 3 11.25 1.55 -11.84
N TRP A 4 11.53 2.23 -10.71
CA TRP A 4 10.91 2.00 -9.42
C TRP A 4 9.71 2.92 -9.15
N MET A 5 9.43 3.86 -10.05
CA MET A 5 8.36 4.85 -9.93
C MET A 5 7.23 4.61 -10.94
N THR A 6 7.00 3.34 -11.30
CA THR A 6 5.91 2.92 -12.17
C THR A 6 5.12 1.78 -11.53
N LEU A 7 3.82 1.71 -11.84
CA LEU A 7 2.95 0.59 -11.47
C LEU A 7 2.71 -0.38 -12.64
N THR A 8 3.38 -0.15 -13.78
CA THR A 8 3.23 -1.00 -14.97
C THR A 8 3.52 -2.48 -14.65
N TYR A 9 4.55 -2.78 -13.86
CA TYR A 9 4.88 -4.16 -13.50
C TYR A 9 3.81 -4.80 -12.61
N SER A 10 3.26 -4.05 -11.65
CA SER A 10 2.14 -4.51 -10.82
C SER A 10 0.91 -4.80 -11.66
N ARG A 11 0.62 -3.94 -12.65
CA ARG A 11 -0.47 -4.14 -13.61
C ARG A 11 -0.26 -5.37 -14.49
N VAL A 12 0.92 -5.51 -15.09
CA VAL A 12 1.26 -6.67 -15.93
C VAL A 12 1.15 -7.96 -15.12
N LEU A 13 1.64 -7.97 -13.88
CA LEU A 13 1.53 -9.14 -12.99
C LEU A 13 0.07 -9.47 -12.66
N TYR A 14 -0.74 -8.46 -12.35
CA TYR A 14 -2.18 -8.63 -12.11
C TYR A 14 -2.89 -9.20 -13.34
N ASP A 15 -2.66 -8.62 -14.52
CA ASP A 15 -3.27 -9.07 -15.76
C ASP A 15 -2.84 -10.51 -16.10
N TRP A 16 -1.58 -10.85 -15.86
CA TRP A 16 -1.07 -12.22 -16.03
C TRP A 16 -1.77 -13.22 -15.10
N TYR A 17 -1.87 -12.93 -13.79
CA TYR A 17 -2.57 -13.82 -12.86
C TYR A 17 -4.05 -13.97 -13.19
N ARG A 18 -4.69 -12.89 -13.65
CA ARG A 18 -6.09 -12.94 -14.09
C ARG A 18 -6.25 -13.85 -15.31
N SER A 19 -5.41 -13.73 -16.33
CA SER A 19 -5.48 -14.63 -17.49
C SER A 19 -5.17 -16.07 -17.10
N TYR A 20 -4.15 -16.28 -16.26
CA TYR A 20 -3.75 -17.60 -15.81
C TYR A 20 -4.88 -18.33 -15.06
N THR A 21 -5.58 -17.64 -14.17
CA THR A 21 -6.70 -18.20 -13.40
C THR A 21 -7.90 -18.55 -14.27
N GLN A 22 -8.21 -17.71 -15.27
CA GLN A 22 -9.28 -17.97 -16.25
C GLN A 22 -8.98 -19.17 -17.16
N GLU A 23 -7.73 -19.34 -17.58
CA GLU A 23 -7.33 -20.43 -18.48
C GLU A 23 -7.22 -21.77 -17.76
N ASN A 24 -7.00 -21.76 -16.44
CA ASN A 24 -6.73 -22.94 -15.65
C ASN A 24 -7.82 -23.17 -14.59
N GLU A 25 -9.11 -22.98 -14.87
CA GLU A 25 -10.24 -23.21 -13.92
C GLU A 25 -10.42 -24.69 -13.49
N SER A 26 -9.39 -25.28 -12.87
CA SER A 26 -9.46 -26.53 -12.15
C SER A 26 -9.79 -26.27 -10.68
N HIS A 27 -10.37 -27.24 -9.98
CA HIS A 27 -10.77 -27.13 -8.56
C HIS A 27 -9.61 -26.85 -7.56
N GLN A 28 -8.37 -26.68 -8.03
CA GLN A 28 -7.18 -26.39 -7.22
C GLN A 28 -6.53 -25.05 -7.58
N SER A 29 -7.15 -24.25 -8.44
CA SER A 29 -6.52 -23.06 -8.96
C SER A 29 -6.48 -21.93 -7.93
N PRO A 30 -5.39 -21.14 -7.90
CA PRO A 30 -5.33 -19.94 -7.08
C PRO A 30 -6.55 -19.06 -7.41
N GLY A 31 -7.21 -18.50 -6.39
CA GLY A 31 -8.31 -17.55 -6.63
C GLY A 31 -7.84 -16.32 -7.42
N ASP A 32 -8.80 -15.53 -7.90
CA ASP A 32 -8.52 -14.28 -8.62
C ASP A 32 -7.52 -13.38 -7.85
N PRO A 33 -6.59 -12.69 -8.55
CA PRO A 33 -5.65 -11.79 -7.90
C PRO A 33 -6.39 -10.65 -7.19
N ILE A 34 -6.03 -10.42 -5.92
CA ILE A 34 -6.67 -9.41 -5.08
C ILE A 34 -5.80 -8.14 -5.04
N ILE A 35 -6.37 -7.01 -5.43
CA ILE A 35 -5.75 -5.70 -5.22
C ILE A 35 -6.21 -5.12 -3.89
N VAL A 36 -5.25 -4.72 -3.06
CA VAL A 36 -5.50 -4.09 -1.76
C VAL A 36 -4.99 -2.65 -1.78
N SER A 37 -5.78 -1.74 -1.22
CA SER A 37 -5.42 -0.34 -1.02
C SER A 37 -5.14 -0.12 0.46
N MET A 38 -3.99 0.49 0.77
CA MET A 38 -3.67 0.85 2.16
C MET A 38 -4.67 1.88 2.72
N LYS A 39 -5.17 2.81 1.89
CA LYS A 39 -6.17 3.80 2.32
C LYS A 39 -7.45 3.09 2.79
N ASP A 40 -7.92 2.13 2.00
CA ASP A 40 -9.17 1.42 2.30
C ASP A 40 -9.05 0.64 3.62
N PHE A 41 -7.89 0.04 3.90
CA PHE A 41 -7.67 -0.68 5.18
C PHE A 41 -7.55 0.24 6.40
N ILE A 42 -7.10 1.47 6.20
CA ILE A 42 -7.03 2.48 7.26
C ILE A 42 -8.42 3.07 7.54
N ASP A 43 -9.20 3.31 6.48
CA ASP A 43 -10.54 3.89 6.56
C ASP A 43 -11.58 2.88 7.06
N ASP A 44 -11.54 1.65 6.53
CA ASP A 44 -12.49 0.57 6.81
C ASP A 44 -11.79 -0.64 7.46
N PRO A 45 -11.84 -0.75 8.80
CA PRO A 45 -11.28 -1.87 9.55
C PRO A 45 -11.90 -3.23 9.20
N SER A 46 -13.08 -3.27 8.56
CA SER A 46 -13.78 -4.52 8.22
C SER A 46 -13.16 -5.26 7.04
N LEU A 47 -12.35 -4.57 6.22
CA LEU A 47 -11.70 -5.16 5.04
C LEU A 47 -10.62 -6.19 5.41
N VAL A 48 -9.92 -6.01 6.53
CA VAL A 48 -8.88 -6.95 6.97
C VAL A 48 -9.47 -8.29 7.40
N PRO A 49 -10.52 -8.37 8.25
CA PRO A 49 -11.25 -9.61 8.52
C PRO A 49 -11.85 -10.26 7.26
N LYS A 50 -12.36 -9.44 6.32
CA LYS A 50 -12.88 -9.94 5.04
C LYS A 50 -11.78 -10.60 4.21
N LEU A 51 -10.61 -9.96 4.10
CA LEU A 51 -9.45 -10.53 3.42
C LEU A 51 -8.98 -11.81 4.12
N ALA A 52 -8.91 -11.82 5.46
CA ALA A 52 -8.54 -13.01 6.23
C ALA A 52 -9.45 -14.19 5.88
N LYS A 53 -10.76 -13.97 5.85
CA LYS A 53 -11.74 -14.98 5.45
C LYS A 53 -11.52 -15.49 4.01
N MET A 54 -11.25 -14.58 3.07
CA MET A 54 -10.99 -14.94 1.66
C MET A 54 -9.74 -15.81 1.49
N LEU A 55 -8.72 -15.59 2.34
CA LEU A 55 -7.48 -16.36 2.34
C LEU A 55 -7.58 -17.66 3.16
N GLY A 56 -8.75 -17.99 3.72
CA GLY A 56 -8.91 -19.16 4.60
C GLY A 56 -8.27 -19.00 5.98
N LEU A 57 -7.99 -17.76 6.40
CA LEU A 57 -7.50 -17.42 7.73
C LEU A 57 -8.67 -17.15 8.69
N ASP A 58 -8.42 -17.27 9.99
CA ASP A 58 -9.42 -16.99 11.04
C ASP A 58 -9.61 -15.47 11.23
N PRO A 59 -10.78 -14.90 10.86
CA PRO A 59 -11.03 -13.47 11.00
C PRO A 59 -11.06 -12.99 12.46
N SER A 60 -11.30 -13.90 13.42
CA SER A 60 -11.33 -13.57 14.85
C SER A 60 -9.95 -13.27 15.43
N LYS A 61 -8.88 -13.61 14.69
CA LYS A 61 -7.48 -13.34 15.06
C LYS A 61 -6.96 -12.03 14.50
N VAL A 62 -7.76 -11.28 13.75
CA VAL A 62 -7.36 -9.96 13.24
C VAL A 62 -7.31 -8.98 14.41
N LEU A 63 -6.14 -8.38 14.60
CA LEU A 63 -5.91 -7.38 15.65
C LEU A 63 -5.98 -5.98 15.05
N SER A 64 -6.82 -5.13 15.62
CA SER A 64 -6.87 -3.69 15.36
C SER A 64 -6.01 -2.87 16.32
N GLU A 65 -5.71 -3.45 17.48
CA GLU A 65 -4.94 -2.86 18.56
C GLU A 65 -3.84 -3.82 19.00
N TRP A 66 -2.71 -3.28 19.43
CA TRP A 66 -1.54 -4.03 19.87
C TRP A 66 -0.74 -3.24 20.91
N ASP A 67 0.09 -3.94 21.68
CA ASP A 67 0.98 -3.31 22.63
C ASP A 67 2.17 -2.64 21.94
N THR A 68 2.65 -1.54 22.53
CA THR A 68 3.91 -0.93 22.09
C THR A 68 5.06 -1.91 22.27
N ARG A 69 5.98 -1.94 21.30
CA ARG A 69 7.13 -2.84 21.33
C ARG A 69 8.34 -2.16 21.98
N SER A 70 8.82 -2.72 23.09
CA SER A 70 10.10 -2.30 23.67
C SER A 70 11.24 -2.59 22.68
N GLN A 71 12.02 -1.56 22.34
CA GLN A 71 13.21 -1.74 21.51
C GLN A 71 14.36 -2.31 22.37
N PRO A 72 15.09 -3.35 21.90
CA PRO A 72 16.26 -3.84 22.60
C PRO A 72 17.28 -2.72 22.77
N GLU A 73 17.98 -2.68 23.91
CA GLU A 73 18.99 -1.63 24.15
C GLU A 73 20.10 -1.65 23.09
N ASN A 74 20.48 -2.84 22.61
CA ASN A 74 21.52 -3.05 21.60
C ASN A 74 21.08 -2.78 20.15
N ASP A 75 19.84 -2.34 19.92
CA ASP A 75 19.40 -2.05 18.55
C ASP A 75 20.09 -0.79 18.00
N ARG A 76 20.49 -0.82 16.73
CA ARG A 76 21.20 0.32 16.10
C ARG A 76 20.34 1.58 16.19
N ILE A 77 20.92 2.72 16.57
CA ILE A 77 20.21 4.01 16.72
C ILE A 77 19.36 4.35 15.49
N LEU A 78 19.91 4.15 14.28
CA LEU A 78 19.19 4.40 13.03
C LEU A 78 17.92 3.54 12.89
N ARG A 79 17.98 2.28 13.31
CA ARG A 79 16.81 1.39 13.32
C ARG A 79 15.78 1.83 14.36
N LYS A 80 16.24 2.30 15.52
CA LYS A 80 15.37 2.84 16.57
C LYS A 80 14.54 4.02 16.07
N ILE A 81 15.19 4.95 15.36
CA ILE A 81 14.54 6.12 14.75
C ILE A 81 13.59 5.69 13.63
N TYR A 82 14.06 4.85 12.71
CA TYR A 82 13.28 4.40 11.56
C TYR A 82 12.01 3.64 11.95
N CYS A 83 12.09 2.76 12.96
CA CYS A 83 10.95 1.96 13.43
C CYS A 83 10.12 2.64 14.53
N ARG A 84 10.39 3.91 14.88
CA ARG A 84 9.73 4.58 16.01
C ARG A 84 8.21 4.55 15.92
N SER A 85 7.64 4.91 14.76
CA SER A 85 6.18 4.91 14.58
C SER A 85 5.55 3.52 14.75
N ILE A 86 6.21 2.47 14.23
CA ILE A 86 5.72 1.09 14.31
C ILE A 86 5.80 0.56 15.74
N ASN A 87 6.87 0.90 16.47
CA ASN A 87 7.08 0.37 17.82
C ASN A 87 6.29 1.13 18.89
N CYS A 88 5.94 2.39 18.65
CA CYS A 88 5.18 3.21 19.59
C CYS A 88 3.68 3.29 19.28
N SER A 89 3.20 2.75 18.15
CA SER A 89 1.76 2.72 17.89
C SER A 89 1.08 1.61 18.69
N THR A 90 -0.19 1.84 19.03
CA THR A 90 -1.05 0.84 19.69
C THR A 90 -2.18 0.36 18.78
N GLY A 91 -2.14 0.74 17.50
CA GLY A 91 -3.18 0.46 16.52
C GLY A 91 -2.92 1.19 15.20
N VAL A 92 -3.94 1.19 14.34
CA VAL A 92 -3.92 1.85 13.03
C VAL A 92 -3.95 3.38 13.20
N LEU A 93 -2.94 4.06 12.64
CA LEU A 93 -2.79 5.52 12.71
C LEU A 93 -3.52 6.19 11.54
N LYS A 94 -4.78 6.58 11.75
CA LYS A 94 -5.64 7.16 10.70
C LYS A 94 -5.13 8.48 10.16
N GLU A 95 -4.48 9.28 10.99
CA GLU A 95 -3.87 10.56 10.63
C GLU A 95 -2.74 10.44 9.61
N LYS A 96 -2.24 9.22 9.35
CA LYS A 96 -1.22 8.95 8.33
C LYS A 96 -1.80 8.58 6.96
N ALA A 97 -3.13 8.43 6.83
CA ALA A 97 -3.80 8.28 5.55
C ALA A 97 -4.40 9.62 5.12
N PRO A 98 -3.91 10.24 4.03
CA PRO A 98 -4.56 11.42 3.47
C PRO A 98 -5.89 11.04 2.82
N ASP A 99 -6.94 11.83 3.06
CA ASP A 99 -8.26 11.62 2.45
C ASP A 99 -8.24 11.85 0.94
N THR A 100 -7.58 12.93 0.53
CA THR A 100 -7.39 13.33 -0.86
C THR A 100 -5.98 13.84 -1.04
N VAL A 101 -5.35 13.43 -2.15
CA VAL A 101 -4.01 13.89 -2.53
C VAL A 101 -4.16 14.80 -3.74
N ASP A 102 -3.84 16.07 -3.56
CA ASP A 102 -3.77 17.05 -4.64
C ASP A 102 -2.32 17.12 -5.15
N LEU A 103 -2.11 16.79 -6.42
CA LEU A 103 -0.77 16.73 -7.00
C LEU A 103 -0.09 18.09 -7.05
N GLU A 104 -0.84 19.19 -7.23
CA GLU A 104 -0.27 20.54 -7.27
C GLU A 104 0.21 20.95 -5.88
N VAL A 105 -0.61 20.70 -4.86
CA VAL A 105 -0.25 20.93 -3.46
C VAL A 105 0.98 20.10 -3.05
N GLU A 106 1.01 18.81 -3.40
CA GLU A 106 2.16 17.96 -3.10
C GLU A 106 3.41 18.37 -3.89
N THR A 107 3.26 18.80 -5.14
CA THR A 107 4.39 19.30 -5.93
C THR A 107 5.00 20.55 -5.30
N ALA A 108 4.19 21.48 -4.79
CA ALA A 108 4.67 22.66 -4.08
C ALA A 108 5.48 22.29 -2.83
N LYS A 109 5.01 21.32 -2.04
CA LYS A 109 5.75 20.79 -0.88
C LYS A 109 7.08 20.16 -1.30
N TRP A 110 7.10 19.37 -2.37
CA TRP A 110 8.33 18.75 -2.86
C TRP A 110 9.34 19.78 -3.38
N VAL A 111 8.90 20.94 -3.88
CA VAL A 111 9.81 22.04 -4.26
C VAL A 111 10.51 22.58 -3.03
N GLU A 112 9.79 22.78 -1.92
CA GLU A 112 10.36 23.22 -0.65
C GLU A 112 11.31 22.18 -0.05
N GLU A 113 10.92 20.90 -0.08
CA GLU A 113 11.66 19.82 0.58
C GLU A 113 12.87 19.32 -0.22
N PHE A 114 12.75 19.18 -1.55
CA PHE A 114 13.75 18.53 -2.40
C PHE A 114 14.33 19.46 -3.48
N GLY A 115 13.80 20.67 -3.64
CA GLY A 115 14.16 21.60 -4.70
C GLY A 115 13.44 21.34 -6.02
N GLY A 116 13.37 22.37 -6.87
CA GLY A 116 12.53 22.38 -8.07
C GLY A 116 12.81 21.27 -9.08
N ASN A 117 14.06 20.88 -9.27
CA ASN A 117 14.43 19.85 -10.24
C ASN A 117 13.95 18.45 -9.79
N ALA A 118 14.11 18.12 -8.51
CA ALA A 118 13.64 16.85 -7.94
C ALA A 118 12.10 16.80 -7.91
N ALA A 119 11.45 17.90 -7.51
CA ALA A 119 9.99 18.01 -7.50
C ALA A 119 9.38 17.79 -8.89
N THR A 120 9.98 18.37 -9.93
CA THR A 120 9.52 18.19 -11.32
C THR A 120 9.61 16.72 -11.75
N ILE A 121 10.74 16.05 -11.46
CA ILE A 121 10.91 14.63 -11.77
C ILE A 121 9.88 13.77 -11.04
N LEU A 122 9.61 14.06 -9.76
CA LEU A 122 8.61 13.35 -8.96
C LEU A 122 7.20 13.53 -9.56
N ALA A 123 6.80 14.76 -9.85
CA ALA A 123 5.50 15.06 -10.44
C ALA A 123 5.31 14.33 -11.79
N ASP A 124 6.33 14.34 -12.65
CA ASP A 124 6.28 13.62 -13.93
C ASP A 124 6.24 12.10 -13.78
N CYS A 125 6.89 11.55 -12.75
CA CYS A 125 6.77 10.14 -12.42
C CYS A 125 5.36 9.77 -11.95
N VAL A 126 4.77 10.55 -11.04
CA VAL A 126 3.41 10.32 -10.55
C VAL A 126 2.41 10.41 -11.70
N LYS A 127 2.45 11.47 -12.51
CA LYS A 127 1.55 11.64 -13.68
C LYS A 127 1.61 10.44 -14.63
N ARG A 128 2.81 9.91 -14.89
CA ARG A 128 2.98 8.74 -15.76
C ARG A 128 2.49 7.44 -15.12
N ALA A 129 2.52 7.32 -13.79
CA ALA A 129 2.03 6.15 -13.08
C ALA A 129 0.51 6.16 -12.86
N MET A 130 -0.15 7.32 -12.94
CA MET A 130 -1.60 7.47 -12.69
C MET A 130 -2.50 6.52 -13.50
N PRO A 131 -2.29 6.30 -14.81
CA PRO A 131 -3.15 5.39 -15.57
C PRO A 131 -3.13 3.94 -15.04
N ASP A 132 -1.95 3.46 -14.62
CA ASP A 132 -1.82 2.12 -14.03
C ASP A 132 -2.38 2.09 -12.61
N TYR A 133 -2.19 3.16 -11.83
CA TYR A 133 -2.80 3.31 -10.51
C TYR A 133 -4.32 3.24 -10.57
N GLU A 134 -4.95 4.04 -11.42
CA GLU A 134 -6.41 4.08 -11.58
C GLU A 134 -6.97 2.74 -12.08
N TYR A 135 -6.24 2.09 -13.01
CA TYR A 135 -6.58 0.75 -13.49
C TYR A 135 -6.64 -0.28 -12.35
N LEU A 136 -5.60 -0.32 -11.52
CA LEU A 136 -5.51 -1.23 -10.37
C LEU A 136 -6.54 -0.87 -9.30
N MET A 137 -6.68 0.42 -8.98
CA MET A 137 -7.62 0.90 -7.98
C MET A 137 -9.07 0.62 -8.35
N ALA A 138 -9.44 0.64 -9.62
CA ALA A 138 -10.78 0.26 -10.06
C ALA A 138 -11.12 -1.22 -9.75
N ARG A 139 -10.11 -2.07 -9.51
CA ARG A 139 -10.23 -3.52 -9.27
C ARG A 139 -9.91 -3.94 -7.84
N ARG A 140 -9.75 -2.98 -6.93
CA ARG A 140 -9.45 -3.25 -5.52
C ARG A 140 -10.61 -3.94 -4.80
N LEU A 141 -10.26 -4.66 -3.75
CA LEU A 141 -11.21 -5.20 -2.78
C LEU A 141 -12.01 -4.03 -2.16
N ARG A 142 -13.35 -4.14 -2.19
CA ARG A 142 -14.30 -3.26 -1.49
C ARG A 142 -15.18 -4.10 -0.61
#